data_AF-A0A8J8BHN7-F1
#
_entry.id   AF-A0A8J8BHN7-F1
#
_cell.length_a   1.000
_cell.length_b   1.000
_cell.length_c   1.000
_cell.angle_alpha   90.00
_cell.angle_beta   90.00
_cell.angle_gamma   90.00
#
_symmetry.space_group_name_H-M   'P 1'
#
loop_
_entity.id
_entity.type
_entity.pdbx_description
1 polymer ?
#
loop_
_entity_poly.entity_id
_entity_poly.type
_entity_poly.pdbx_seq_one_letter_code
_entity_poly.pdbx_strand_id
1 'polypeptide(L)'
;MQDRKIKFEHQVTQDGLSPEQTAQRLQEFVDLNYAEEESRHQGHIDLKLAHSFRVWANVQQIAAQEDVRQEIARLAAISALYHDVGRFPQYKKYRTFNDNASENHGRLGFKTLRQTDLLSGLGQKDSRIVLQSVFLHNRAVLPTGMPEVLQTMVSLIRDADKLDIVGVITGHLVDEDGEDGVLTLGLVNDSGRYSARILEQVQQGALVNYQEMFWVNDFKLLLCSWVFALNYSATRRIMYQRGEIARLVDSLPPGSETAELKTHLMKALEGALATPI
;
A
#
# COMPACT_ATOMS: atom_id res chain seq x y z
N MET A 1 -28.94 21.05 23.65
CA MET A 1 -27.82 20.23 23.15
C MET A 1 -27.22 20.97 21.97
N GLN A 2 -26.04 21.54 22.16
CA GLN A 2 -25.43 22.52 21.27
C GLN A 2 -24.42 21.79 20.37
N ASP A 3 -24.62 21.84 19.06
CA ASP A 3 -23.68 21.36 18.04
C ASP A 3 -22.33 22.06 18.20
N ARG A 4 -21.34 21.35 18.74
CA ARG A 4 -19.94 21.77 18.68
C ARG A 4 -19.38 21.42 17.30
N LYS A 5 -19.60 22.29 16.32
CA LYS A 5 -18.68 22.39 15.18
C LYS A 5 -17.34 22.88 15.70
N ILE A 6 -16.39 21.98 15.88
CA ILE A 6 -15.00 22.32 16.15
C ILE A 6 -14.49 23.03 14.89
N LYS A 7 -14.27 24.35 15.00
CA LYS A 7 -13.56 25.12 13.97
C LYS A 7 -12.07 25.01 14.27
N PHE A 8 -11.35 24.25 13.47
CA PHE A 8 -9.88 24.30 13.48
C PHE A 8 -9.43 25.49 12.64
N GLU A 9 -8.97 26.56 13.29
CA GLU A 9 -8.28 27.66 12.64
C GLU A 9 -6.90 27.15 12.16
N HIS A 10 -6.84 26.69 10.91
CA HIS A 10 -5.58 26.42 10.25
C HIS A 10 -5.08 27.71 9.61
N GLN A 11 -3.93 28.21 10.07
CA GLN A 11 -3.18 29.22 9.34
C GLN A 11 -2.81 28.66 7.97
N VAL A 12 -3.44 29.17 6.92
CA VAL A 12 -3.11 28.85 5.54
C VAL A 12 -1.76 29.51 5.24
N THR A 13 -0.69 28.71 5.22
CA THR A 13 0.62 29.15 4.72
C THR A 13 0.52 29.44 3.22
N GLN A 14 1.37 30.34 2.72
CA GLN A 14 1.37 30.75 1.30
C GLN A 14 1.64 29.59 0.31
N ASP A 15 2.10 28.43 0.80
CA ASP A 15 2.51 27.26 0.01
C ASP A 15 1.48 26.10 -0.01
N GLY A 16 0.29 26.29 0.59
CA GLY A 16 -0.73 25.25 0.69
C GLY A 16 -0.37 24.13 1.69
N LEU A 17 -1.20 23.08 1.74
CA LEU A 17 -1.01 21.94 2.68
C LEU A 17 0.31 21.21 2.43
N SER A 18 1.18 21.06 3.44
CA SER A 18 2.43 20.29 3.34
C SER A 18 2.24 18.79 3.68
N PRO A 19 3.16 17.90 3.28
CA PRO A 19 3.15 16.50 3.72
C PRO A 19 3.21 16.33 5.25
N GLU A 20 3.99 17.14 5.95
CA GLU A 20 4.15 17.08 7.41
C GLU A 20 2.84 17.49 8.11
N GLN A 21 2.22 18.58 7.65
CA GLN A 21 0.89 18.99 8.11
C GLN A 21 -0.16 17.91 7.81
N THR A 22 -0.06 17.25 6.65
CA THR A 22 -0.93 16.14 6.26
C THR A 22 -0.77 14.95 7.22
N ALA A 23 0.47 14.62 7.60
CA ALA A 23 0.77 13.54 8.52
C ALA A 23 0.22 13.80 9.92
N GLN A 24 0.39 15.03 10.42
CA GLN A 24 -0.20 15.45 11.70
C GLN A 24 -1.73 15.35 11.66
N ARG A 25 -2.38 15.86 10.60
CA ARG A 25 -3.84 15.78 10.45
C ARG A 25 -4.34 14.35 10.34
N LEU A 26 -3.60 13.46 9.69
CA LEU A 26 -3.94 12.05 9.61
C LEU A 26 -3.93 11.42 11.01
N GLN A 27 -2.86 11.64 11.78
CA GLN A 27 -2.73 11.15 13.16
C GLN A 27 -3.91 11.64 14.01
N GLU A 28 -4.15 12.95 14.04
CA GLU A 28 -5.25 13.55 14.81
C GLU A 28 -6.62 13.01 14.37
N PHE A 29 -6.84 12.86 13.06
CA PHE A 29 -8.09 12.29 12.54
C PHE A 29 -8.29 10.84 13.00
N VAL A 30 -7.24 10.03 12.99
CA VAL A 30 -7.31 8.63 13.43
C VAL A 30 -7.57 8.55 14.94
N ASP A 31 -6.78 9.28 15.73
CA ASP A 31 -6.88 9.26 17.19
C ASP A 31 -8.26 9.72 17.69
N LEU A 32 -8.82 10.76 17.08
CA LEU A 32 -10.11 11.31 17.50
C LEU A 32 -11.31 10.44 17.11
N ASN A 33 -11.22 9.66 16.03
CA ASN A 33 -12.39 9.02 15.42
C ASN A 33 -12.36 7.49 15.45
N TYR A 34 -11.18 6.89 15.60
CA TYR A 34 -10.96 5.45 15.39
C TYR A 34 -10.10 4.80 16.47
N ALA A 35 -9.89 5.45 17.62
CA ALA A 35 -9.37 4.78 18.80
C ALA A 35 -10.32 3.64 19.23
N GLU A 36 -9.76 2.51 19.64
CA GLU A 36 -10.44 1.30 20.05
C GLU A 36 -10.01 0.93 21.48
N GLU A 37 -10.95 0.43 22.29
CA GLU A 37 -10.66 0.07 23.69
C GLU A 37 -9.93 -1.26 23.81
N GLU A 38 -10.24 -2.23 22.93
CA GLU A 38 -9.59 -3.53 22.91
C GLU A 38 -8.24 -3.47 22.19
N SER A 39 -7.17 -3.90 22.85
CA SER A 39 -5.80 -3.86 22.33
C SER A 39 -5.64 -4.50 20.95
N ARG A 40 -6.33 -5.62 20.70
CA ARG A 40 -6.33 -6.30 19.39
C ARG A 40 -6.89 -5.43 18.28
N HIS A 41 -7.92 -4.63 18.56
CA HIS A 41 -8.54 -3.76 17.55
C HIS A 41 -7.72 -2.49 17.35
N GLN A 42 -7.18 -1.94 18.45
CA GLN A 42 -6.26 -0.81 18.39
C GLN A 42 -5.00 -1.16 17.58
N GLY A 43 -4.44 -2.36 17.75
CA GLY A 43 -3.27 -2.81 16.98
C GLY A 43 -3.50 -2.80 15.46
N HIS A 44 -4.71 -3.09 14.99
CA HIS A 44 -5.05 -3.00 13.56
C HIS A 44 -5.16 -1.55 13.06
N ILE A 45 -5.64 -0.64 13.90
CA ILE A 45 -5.69 0.80 13.60
C ILE A 45 -4.27 1.36 13.54
N ASP A 46 -3.45 1.05 14.53
CA ASP A 46 -2.04 1.46 14.62
C ASP A 46 -1.24 0.93 13.45
N LEU A 47 -1.45 -0.34 13.07
CA LEU A 47 -0.79 -0.95 11.91
C LEU A 47 -1.08 -0.17 10.63
N LYS A 48 -2.33 0.24 10.41
CA LYS A 48 -2.74 1.01 9.21
C LYS A 48 -2.26 2.45 9.22
N LEU A 49 -2.18 3.06 10.39
CA LEU A 49 -1.59 4.38 10.52
C LEU A 49 -0.08 4.35 10.26
N ALA A 50 0.63 3.41 10.89
CA ALA A 50 2.06 3.20 10.68
C ALA A 50 2.37 2.84 9.22
N HIS A 51 1.53 2.04 8.57
CA HIS A 51 1.59 1.75 7.13
C HIS A 51 1.54 3.04 6.31
N SER A 52 0.58 3.93 6.56
CA SER A 52 0.46 5.20 5.83
C SER A 52 1.74 6.05 5.94
N PHE A 53 2.39 6.07 7.10
CA PHE A 53 3.67 6.78 7.30
C PHE A 53 4.85 6.10 6.60
N ARG A 54 4.93 4.76 6.60
CA ARG A 54 5.99 4.04 5.87
C ARG A 54 5.82 4.16 4.37
N VAL A 55 4.59 4.14 3.85
CA VAL A 55 4.30 4.40 2.43
C VAL A 55 4.72 5.83 2.05
N TRP A 56 4.45 6.82 2.91
CA TRP A 56 4.95 8.18 2.70
C TRP A 56 6.49 8.22 2.63
N ALA A 57 7.20 7.56 3.55
CA ALA A 57 8.66 7.46 3.51
C ALA A 57 9.17 6.77 2.23
N ASN A 58 8.53 5.68 1.80
CA ASN A 58 8.86 5.00 0.55
C ASN A 58 8.64 5.91 -0.68
N VAL A 59 7.54 6.68 -0.71
CA VAL A 59 7.29 7.66 -1.79
C VAL A 59 8.42 8.69 -1.86
N GLN A 60 8.87 9.22 -0.73
CA GLN A 60 9.98 10.18 -0.71
C GLN A 60 11.28 9.55 -1.22
N GLN A 61 11.58 8.31 -0.80
CA GLN A 61 12.77 7.59 -1.24
C GLN A 61 12.77 7.29 -2.74
N ILE A 62 11.64 6.82 -3.29
CA ILE A 62 11.51 6.52 -4.72
C ILE A 62 11.58 7.82 -5.52
N ALA A 63 10.82 8.85 -5.15
CA ALA A 63 10.78 10.13 -5.86
C ALA A 63 12.16 10.78 -5.98
N ALA A 64 12.96 10.72 -4.92
CA ALA A 64 14.33 11.26 -4.93
C ALA A 64 15.28 10.51 -5.88
N GLN A 65 15.09 9.19 -6.06
CA GLN A 65 15.93 8.37 -6.94
C GLN A 65 15.49 8.40 -8.41
N GLU A 66 14.26 8.84 -8.68
CA GLU A 66 13.64 8.89 -10.01
C GLU A 66 13.52 10.32 -10.54
N ASP A 67 14.12 11.29 -9.86
CA ASP A 67 14.10 12.73 -10.20
C ASP A 67 12.67 13.27 -10.48
N VAL A 68 11.71 12.84 -9.65
CA VAL A 68 10.32 13.27 -9.78
C VAL A 68 10.21 14.74 -9.38
N ARG A 69 9.62 15.56 -10.26
CA ARG A 69 9.39 17.00 -10.01
C ARG A 69 8.82 17.25 -8.62
N GLN A 70 9.39 18.21 -7.89
CA GLN A 70 9.07 18.50 -6.48
C GLN A 70 7.57 18.71 -6.22
N GLU A 71 6.86 19.41 -7.12
CA GLU A 71 5.40 19.61 -7.01
C GLU A 71 4.62 18.29 -7.04
N ILE A 72 5.01 17.36 -7.93
CA ILE A 72 4.41 16.03 -8.05
C ILE A 72 4.77 15.20 -6.82
N ALA A 73 6.04 15.22 -6.39
CA ALA A 73 6.50 14.49 -5.22
C ALA A 73 5.76 14.93 -3.95
N ARG A 74 5.50 16.23 -3.78
CA ARG A 74 4.70 16.77 -2.69
C ARG A 74 3.26 16.22 -2.72
N LEU A 75 2.58 16.26 -3.86
CA LEU A 75 1.21 15.73 -3.96
C LEU A 75 1.15 14.21 -3.81
N ALA A 76 2.17 13.49 -4.29
CA ALA A 76 2.31 12.06 -4.08
C ALA A 76 2.47 11.72 -2.60
N ALA A 77 3.28 12.48 -1.86
CA ALA A 77 3.46 12.32 -0.42
C ALA A 77 2.14 12.55 0.36
N ILE A 78 1.39 13.60 0.02
CA ILE A 78 0.06 13.85 0.62
C ILE A 78 -0.90 12.70 0.30
N SER A 79 -0.90 12.24 -0.95
CA SER A 79 -1.74 11.13 -1.37
C SER A 79 -1.34 9.81 -0.70
N ALA A 80 -0.05 9.58 -0.46
CA ALA A 80 0.45 8.42 0.27
C ALA A 80 -0.02 8.40 1.72
N LEU A 81 -0.08 9.54 2.38
CA LEU A 81 -0.63 9.64 3.73
C LEU A 81 -2.14 9.33 3.76
N TYR A 82 -2.88 9.69 2.71
CA TYR A 82 -4.33 9.52 2.66
C TYR A 82 -4.82 8.31 1.85
N HIS A 83 -3.95 7.53 1.21
CA HIS A 83 -4.37 6.47 0.28
C HIS A 83 -5.28 5.43 0.98
N ASP A 84 -4.91 5.03 2.19
CA ASP A 84 -5.61 4.02 2.99
C ASP A 84 -6.54 4.64 4.05
N VAL A 85 -6.89 5.93 3.96
CA VAL A 85 -7.81 6.58 4.92
C VAL A 85 -9.21 5.92 4.94
N GLY A 86 -9.55 5.17 3.89
CA GLY A 86 -10.76 4.33 3.86
C GLY A 86 -10.69 3.11 4.78
N ARG A 87 -9.50 2.63 5.17
CA ARG A 87 -9.33 1.45 6.02
C ARG A 87 -9.86 1.65 7.43
N PHE A 88 -9.75 2.86 7.98
CA PHE A 88 -10.23 3.16 9.33
C PHE A 88 -11.76 2.99 9.46
N PRO A 89 -12.60 3.65 8.65
CA PRO A 89 -14.05 3.38 8.67
C PRO A 89 -14.41 1.98 8.18
N GLN A 90 -13.62 1.35 7.29
CA GLN A 90 -13.84 -0.05 6.89
C GLN A 90 -13.71 -0.97 8.11
N TYR A 91 -12.59 -0.88 8.84
CA TYR A 91 -12.32 -1.74 9.98
C TYR A 91 -13.29 -1.49 11.14
N LYS A 92 -13.56 -0.22 11.46
CA LYS A 92 -14.54 0.15 12.49
C LYS A 92 -15.92 -0.48 12.25
N LYS A 93 -16.33 -0.59 10.98
CA LYS A 93 -17.65 -1.12 10.61
C LYS A 93 -17.67 -2.63 10.42
N TYR A 94 -16.63 -3.19 9.79
CA TYR A 94 -16.64 -4.58 9.30
C TYR A 94 -15.66 -5.51 10.03
N ARG A 95 -14.76 -4.97 10.86
CA ARG A 95 -13.70 -5.72 11.57
C ARG A 95 -12.82 -6.56 10.63
N THR A 96 -12.62 -6.10 9.40
CA THR A 96 -11.77 -6.74 8.39
C THR A 96 -11.24 -5.70 7.40
N PHE A 97 -10.09 -5.98 6.78
CA PHE A 97 -9.55 -5.23 5.64
C PHE A 97 -9.84 -5.91 4.29
N ASN A 98 -10.61 -7.00 4.28
CA ASN A 98 -10.97 -7.69 3.05
C ASN A 98 -12.07 -6.91 2.30
N ASP A 99 -11.70 -6.26 1.19
CA ASP A 99 -12.61 -5.46 0.36
C ASP A 99 -13.80 -6.27 -0.21
N ASN A 100 -13.61 -7.56 -0.51
CA ASN A 100 -14.68 -8.42 -1.04
C ASN A 100 -15.69 -8.82 0.02
N ALA A 101 -15.23 -9.02 1.26
CA ALA A 101 -16.10 -9.28 2.40
C ALA A 101 -16.71 -7.99 2.96
N SER A 102 -16.31 -6.81 2.47
CA SER A 102 -16.72 -5.51 2.99
C SER A 102 -16.96 -4.47 1.88
N GLU A 103 -16.24 -3.34 1.91
CA GLU A 103 -16.32 -2.27 0.93
C GLU A 103 -14.94 -1.97 0.35
N ASN A 104 -14.89 -1.58 -0.93
CA ASN A 104 -13.64 -1.12 -1.55
C ASN A 104 -13.07 0.11 -0.82
N HIS A 105 -11.88 -0.02 -0.24
CA HIS A 105 -11.29 1.01 0.62
C HIS A 105 -10.88 2.27 -0.15
N GLY A 106 -10.45 2.19 -1.41
CA GLY A 106 -10.17 3.38 -2.24
C GLY A 106 -11.42 4.25 -2.45
N ARG A 107 -12.59 3.62 -2.68
CA ARG A 107 -13.88 4.32 -2.75
C ARG A 107 -14.27 4.93 -1.42
N LEU A 108 -14.07 4.19 -0.32
CA LEU A 108 -14.38 4.68 1.02
C LEU A 108 -13.46 5.85 1.40
N GLY A 109 -12.17 5.77 1.09
CA GLY A 109 -11.19 6.83 1.30
C GLY A 109 -11.54 8.11 0.52
N PHE A 110 -11.93 7.98 -0.76
CA PHE A 110 -12.46 9.09 -1.54
C PHE A 110 -13.66 9.76 -0.85
N LYS A 111 -14.61 8.97 -0.35
CA LYS A 111 -15.78 9.49 0.35
C LYS A 111 -15.39 10.19 1.65
N THR A 112 -14.50 9.59 2.45
CA THR A 112 -14.00 10.15 3.70
C THR A 112 -13.38 11.52 3.46
N LEU A 113 -12.45 11.64 2.51
CA LEU A 113 -11.79 12.92 2.19
C LEU A 113 -12.74 14.00 1.70
N ARG A 114 -13.86 13.63 1.05
CA ARG A 114 -14.89 14.59 0.63
C ARG A 114 -15.81 15.06 1.75
N GLN A 115 -15.86 14.32 2.86
CA GLN A 115 -16.76 14.57 3.99
C GLN A 115 -16.04 15.20 5.19
N THR A 116 -14.71 15.26 5.15
CA THR A 116 -13.86 15.87 6.18
C THR A 116 -13.17 17.12 5.65
N ASP A 117 -12.45 17.81 6.53
CA ASP A 117 -11.62 18.98 6.23
C ASP A 117 -10.14 18.62 5.99
N LEU A 118 -9.80 17.33 5.85
CA LEU A 118 -8.42 16.85 5.70
C LEU A 118 -7.67 17.51 4.52
N LEU A 119 -8.37 17.78 3.41
CA LEU A 119 -7.80 18.43 2.22
C LEU A 119 -7.82 19.97 2.29
N SER A 120 -8.24 20.57 3.41
CA SER A 120 -8.30 22.04 3.55
C SER A 120 -6.92 22.65 3.41
N GLY A 121 -6.81 23.72 2.61
CA GLY A 121 -5.52 24.35 2.28
C GLY A 121 -4.87 23.81 0.99
N LEU A 122 -5.44 22.79 0.35
CA LEU A 122 -5.12 22.45 -1.04
C LEU A 122 -5.98 23.26 -2.01
N GLY A 123 -5.36 23.70 -3.11
CA GLY A 123 -6.08 24.28 -4.24
C GLY A 123 -6.99 23.26 -4.93
N GLN A 124 -8.06 23.72 -5.58
CA GLN A 124 -9.08 22.83 -6.15
C GLN A 124 -8.52 21.81 -7.17
N LYS A 125 -7.49 22.18 -7.92
CA LYS A 125 -6.80 21.27 -8.87
C LYS A 125 -6.10 20.14 -8.12
N ASP A 126 -5.32 20.47 -7.10
CA ASP A 126 -4.55 19.53 -6.30
C ASP A 126 -5.45 18.60 -5.49
N SER A 127 -6.51 19.13 -4.87
CA SER A 127 -7.49 18.30 -4.15
C SER A 127 -8.14 17.26 -5.05
N ARG A 128 -8.44 17.60 -6.32
CA ARG A 128 -8.97 16.63 -7.29
C ARG A 128 -7.96 15.53 -7.60
N ILE A 129 -6.69 15.88 -7.78
CA ILE A 129 -5.63 14.91 -8.08
C ILE A 129 -5.44 13.95 -6.89
N VAL A 130 -5.38 14.47 -5.66
CA VAL A 130 -5.28 13.62 -4.45
C VAL A 130 -6.49 12.70 -4.33
N LEU A 131 -7.71 13.21 -4.50
CA LEU A 131 -8.94 12.40 -4.45
C LEU A 131 -8.93 11.29 -5.51
N GLN A 132 -8.55 11.60 -6.75
CA GLN A 132 -8.46 10.61 -7.83
C GLN A 132 -7.38 9.57 -7.52
N SER A 133 -6.24 9.99 -6.98
CA SER A 133 -5.16 9.09 -6.61
C SER A 133 -5.62 8.07 -5.55
N VAL A 134 -6.25 8.55 -4.48
CA VAL A 134 -6.84 7.71 -3.42
C VAL A 134 -7.90 6.77 -3.98
N PHE A 135 -8.71 7.21 -4.94
CA PHE A 135 -9.72 6.34 -5.57
C PHE A 135 -9.13 5.25 -6.47
N LEU A 136 -7.94 5.48 -7.05
CA LEU A 136 -7.35 4.62 -8.07
C LEU A 136 -6.25 3.69 -7.54
N HIS A 137 -5.67 3.97 -6.37
CA HIS A 137 -4.48 3.27 -5.89
C HIS A 137 -4.67 1.74 -5.79
N ASN A 138 -5.85 1.27 -5.36
CA ASN A 138 -6.14 -0.16 -5.20
C ASN A 138 -6.79 -0.83 -6.43
N ARG A 139 -6.91 -0.12 -7.56
CA ARG A 139 -7.50 -0.69 -8.78
C ARG A 139 -6.57 -1.75 -9.38
N ALA A 140 -7.11 -2.94 -9.69
CA ALA A 140 -6.35 -3.98 -10.38
C ALA A 140 -5.70 -3.45 -11.68
N VAL A 141 -6.48 -2.75 -12.50
CA VAL A 141 -6.03 -2.12 -13.75
C VAL A 141 -6.38 -0.63 -13.73
N LEU A 142 -5.42 0.22 -14.09
CA LEU A 142 -5.64 1.67 -14.21
C LEU A 142 -6.35 2.01 -15.52
N PRO A 143 -7.20 3.04 -15.56
CA PRO A 143 -7.77 3.56 -16.80
C PRO A 143 -6.67 4.00 -17.79
N THR A 144 -6.91 3.78 -19.07
CA THR A 144 -6.03 4.29 -20.16
C THR A 144 -6.25 5.79 -20.37
N GLY A 145 -5.20 6.53 -20.75
CA GLY A 145 -5.32 7.95 -21.11
C GLY A 145 -5.49 8.90 -19.91
N MET A 146 -5.00 8.51 -18.73
CA MET A 146 -4.98 9.41 -17.57
C MET A 146 -4.04 10.60 -17.81
N PRO A 147 -4.31 11.76 -17.18
CA PRO A 147 -3.36 12.86 -17.17
C PRO A 147 -2.01 12.42 -16.62
N GLU A 148 -0.91 12.86 -17.24
CA GLU A 148 0.45 12.45 -16.91
C GLU A 148 0.78 12.59 -15.42
N VAL A 149 0.44 13.75 -14.82
CA VAL A 149 0.67 14.00 -13.39
C VAL A 149 -0.06 12.98 -12.51
N LEU A 150 -1.30 12.61 -12.84
CA LEU A 150 -2.06 11.63 -12.08
C LEU A 150 -1.48 10.23 -12.26
N GLN A 151 -1.10 9.87 -13.49
CA GLN A 151 -0.46 8.58 -13.78
C GLN A 151 0.84 8.42 -12.98
N THR A 152 1.72 9.42 -13.02
CA THR A 152 2.98 9.42 -12.26
C THR A 152 2.72 9.28 -10.77
N MET A 153 1.80 10.07 -10.20
CA MET A 153 1.49 9.98 -8.77
C MET A 153 0.93 8.61 -8.37
N VAL A 154 -0.05 8.08 -9.12
CA VAL A 154 -0.69 6.81 -8.79
C VAL A 154 0.29 5.66 -8.92
N SER A 155 1.13 5.63 -9.97
CA SER A 155 2.18 4.63 -10.11
C SER A 155 3.16 4.68 -8.93
N LEU A 156 3.55 5.87 -8.50
CA LEU A 156 4.51 6.07 -7.41
C LEU A 156 3.95 5.58 -6.06
N ILE A 157 2.71 5.94 -5.75
CA ILE A 157 2.03 5.51 -4.51
C ILE A 157 1.82 4.00 -4.54
N ARG A 158 1.40 3.43 -5.67
CA ARG A 158 1.22 1.97 -5.82
C ARG A 158 2.52 1.19 -5.69
N ASP A 159 3.65 1.75 -6.08
CA ASP A 159 4.95 1.13 -5.89
C ASP A 159 5.38 1.20 -4.42
N ALA A 160 5.24 2.37 -3.80
CA ALA A 160 5.56 2.61 -2.40
C ALA A 160 4.71 1.77 -1.42
N ASP A 161 3.42 1.59 -1.76
CA ASP A 161 2.46 0.75 -1.03
C ASP A 161 2.88 -0.72 -1.08
N LYS A 162 3.16 -1.25 -2.28
CA LYS A 162 3.68 -2.63 -2.43
C LYS A 162 4.97 -2.86 -1.66
N LEU A 163 5.91 -1.90 -1.66
CA LEU A 163 7.13 -2.01 -0.87
C LEU A 163 6.86 -2.15 0.63
N ASP A 164 5.89 -1.40 1.17
CA ASP A 164 5.56 -1.51 2.59
C ASP A 164 4.84 -2.82 2.89
N ILE A 165 3.81 -3.16 2.10
CA ILE A 165 3.04 -4.39 2.28
C ILE A 165 3.96 -5.60 2.22
N VAL A 166 4.86 -5.69 1.23
CA VAL A 166 5.80 -6.81 1.14
C VAL A 166 6.65 -6.90 2.40
N GLY A 167 7.22 -5.80 2.91
CA GLY A 167 8.05 -5.83 4.11
C GLY A 167 7.28 -6.25 5.38
N VAL A 168 6.13 -5.61 5.63
CA VAL A 168 5.30 -5.87 6.81
C VAL A 168 4.75 -7.30 6.79
N ILE A 169 4.20 -7.73 5.66
CA ILE A 169 3.62 -9.07 5.54
C ILE A 169 4.71 -10.15 5.54
N THR A 170 5.90 -9.89 4.99
CA THR A 170 7.03 -10.84 5.12
C THR A 170 7.42 -11.01 6.59
N GLY A 171 7.55 -9.93 7.35
CA GLY A 171 7.82 -10.00 8.78
C GLY A 171 6.76 -10.84 9.52
N HIS A 172 5.48 -10.59 9.28
CA HIS A 172 4.40 -11.32 9.93
C HIS A 172 4.29 -12.80 9.51
N LEU A 173 4.49 -13.11 8.22
CA LEU A 173 4.34 -14.48 7.71
C LEU A 173 5.58 -15.36 7.90
N VAL A 174 6.74 -14.77 8.14
CA VAL A 174 8.02 -15.48 8.20
C VAL A 174 8.63 -15.43 9.61
N ASP A 175 8.51 -14.31 10.33
CA ASP A 175 9.18 -14.11 11.62
C ASP A 175 8.26 -14.32 12.83
N GLU A 176 6.95 -14.17 12.64
CA GLU A 176 5.94 -14.37 13.67
C GLU A 176 5.18 -15.68 13.41
N ASP A 177 4.63 -16.31 14.47
CA ASP A 177 3.77 -17.51 14.36
C ASP A 177 2.38 -17.13 13.79
N GLY A 178 2.36 -16.50 12.60
CA GLY A 178 1.33 -16.26 11.58
C GLY A 178 -0.16 -16.52 11.83
N GLU A 179 -0.69 -16.29 13.03
CA GLU A 179 -2.07 -16.61 13.38
C GLU A 179 -3.06 -15.44 13.21
N ASP A 180 -2.62 -14.25 12.77
CA ASP A 180 -3.56 -13.14 12.56
C ASP A 180 -4.37 -13.32 11.27
N GLY A 181 -5.59 -13.84 11.43
CA GLY A 181 -6.58 -14.03 10.36
C GLY A 181 -6.93 -12.77 9.58
N VAL A 182 -6.77 -11.57 10.16
CA VAL A 182 -7.02 -10.30 9.47
C VAL A 182 -5.90 -9.99 8.49
N LEU A 183 -4.64 -10.28 8.85
CA LEU A 183 -3.47 -10.06 8.01
C LEU A 183 -3.31 -11.12 6.92
N THR A 184 -3.68 -12.36 7.22
CA THR A 184 -3.69 -13.49 6.28
C THR A 184 -4.94 -13.54 5.40
N LEU A 185 -5.85 -12.58 5.52
CA LEU A 185 -7.12 -12.50 4.77
C LEU A 185 -8.04 -13.72 4.96
N GLY A 186 -7.87 -14.47 6.07
CA GLY A 186 -8.64 -15.67 6.38
C GLY A 186 -8.26 -16.91 5.54
N LEU A 187 -7.07 -16.93 4.93
CA LEU A 187 -6.56 -18.07 4.18
C LEU A 187 -6.21 -19.24 5.10
N VAL A 188 -6.19 -20.46 4.54
CA VAL A 188 -5.82 -21.67 5.29
C VAL A 188 -4.30 -21.76 5.40
N ASN A 189 -3.80 -21.93 6.63
CA ASN A 189 -2.37 -22.10 6.87
C ASN A 189 -1.99 -23.59 6.83
N ASP A 190 -1.18 -23.96 5.84
CA ASP A 190 -0.49 -25.24 5.74
C ASP A 190 0.89 -24.98 5.12
N SER A 191 1.94 -25.16 5.90
CA SER A 191 3.31 -24.81 5.51
C SER A 191 3.81 -25.63 4.33
N GLY A 192 3.22 -26.80 4.05
CA GLY A 192 3.59 -27.69 2.95
C GLY A 192 2.76 -27.51 1.67
N ARG A 193 1.78 -26.61 1.66
CA ARG A 193 0.82 -26.48 0.54
C ARG A 193 0.85 -25.11 -0.10
N TYR A 194 0.72 -25.10 -1.41
CA TYR A 194 0.34 -23.96 -2.24
C TYR A 194 -0.39 -24.49 -3.48
N SER A 195 -1.08 -23.61 -4.20
CA SER A 195 -1.80 -23.93 -5.43
C SER A 195 -0.83 -23.95 -6.61
N ALA A 196 -0.63 -25.11 -7.25
CA ALA A 196 0.32 -25.28 -8.35
C ALA A 196 0.10 -24.27 -9.51
N ARG A 197 -1.16 -23.97 -9.83
CA ARG A 197 -1.53 -22.95 -10.82
C ARG A 197 -1.02 -21.56 -10.46
N ILE A 198 -1.04 -21.20 -9.18
CA ILE A 198 -0.56 -19.89 -8.72
C ILE A 198 0.96 -19.81 -8.88
N LEU A 199 1.69 -20.87 -8.51
CA LEU A 199 3.14 -20.93 -8.76
C LEU A 199 3.45 -20.76 -10.26
N GLU A 200 2.75 -21.51 -11.13
CA GLU A 200 2.93 -21.45 -12.58
C GLU A 200 2.68 -20.03 -13.13
N GLN A 201 1.61 -19.35 -12.67
CA GLN A 201 1.34 -17.95 -13.04
C GLN A 201 2.51 -17.03 -12.71
N VAL A 202 3.06 -17.13 -11.50
CA VAL A 202 4.19 -16.29 -11.07
C VAL A 202 5.45 -16.60 -11.87
N GLN A 203 5.72 -17.88 -12.15
CA GLN A 203 6.85 -18.30 -12.99
C GLN A 203 6.74 -17.77 -14.43
N GLN A 204 5.52 -17.55 -14.92
CA GLN A 204 5.24 -16.94 -16.24
C GLN A 204 5.25 -15.40 -16.21
N GLY A 205 5.53 -14.77 -15.06
CA GLY A 205 5.53 -13.32 -14.92
C GLY A 205 4.13 -12.70 -14.78
N ALA A 206 3.10 -13.50 -14.54
CA ALA A 206 1.72 -13.03 -14.39
C ALA A 206 1.41 -12.62 -12.94
N LEU A 207 0.54 -11.62 -12.80
CA LEU A 207 0.01 -11.21 -11.49
C LEU A 207 -1.03 -12.21 -10.99
N VAL A 208 -0.97 -12.53 -9.71
CA VAL A 208 -1.93 -13.42 -9.06
C VAL A 208 -3.17 -12.62 -8.66
N ASN A 209 -4.36 -13.14 -9.01
CA ASN A 209 -5.62 -12.62 -8.47
C ASN A 209 -5.84 -13.20 -7.08
N TYR A 210 -6.04 -12.32 -6.10
CA TYR A 210 -6.29 -12.71 -4.71
C TYR A 210 -7.54 -13.60 -4.53
N GLN A 211 -8.49 -13.58 -5.47
CA GLN A 211 -9.65 -14.50 -5.48
C GLN A 211 -9.29 -15.96 -5.81
N GLU A 212 -8.11 -16.22 -6.38
CA GLU A 212 -7.62 -17.57 -6.68
C GLU A 212 -6.93 -18.21 -5.46
N MET A 213 -6.63 -17.44 -4.41
CA MET A 213 -5.86 -17.91 -3.26
C MET A 213 -6.69 -18.76 -2.31
N PHE A 214 -6.08 -19.83 -1.81
CA PHE A 214 -6.63 -20.65 -0.74
C PHE A 214 -5.65 -20.81 0.43
N TRP A 215 -4.36 -20.94 0.12
CA TRP A 215 -3.30 -21.14 1.11
C TRP A 215 -2.59 -19.84 1.48
N VAL A 216 -2.06 -19.75 2.70
CA VAL A 216 -1.14 -18.65 3.08
C VAL A 216 0.06 -18.57 2.13
N ASN A 217 0.57 -19.71 1.65
CA ASN A 217 1.65 -19.70 0.65
C ASN A 217 1.20 -19.16 -0.73
N ASP A 218 -0.09 -19.21 -1.07
CA ASP A 218 -0.60 -18.54 -2.28
C ASP A 218 -0.50 -17.02 -2.14
N PHE A 219 -0.66 -16.51 -0.91
CA PHE A 219 -0.47 -15.10 -0.63
C PHE A 219 0.99 -14.69 -0.74
N LYS A 220 1.93 -15.51 -0.24
CA LYS A 220 3.37 -15.29 -0.45
C LYS A 220 3.72 -15.24 -1.96
N LEU A 221 3.16 -16.16 -2.75
CA LEU A 221 3.31 -16.16 -4.21
C LEU A 221 2.69 -14.93 -4.88
N LEU A 222 1.52 -14.49 -4.41
CA LEU A 222 0.90 -13.23 -4.87
C LEU A 222 1.82 -12.03 -4.61
N LEU A 223 2.42 -11.93 -3.43
CA LEU A 223 3.39 -10.87 -3.12
C LEU A 223 4.63 -10.96 -4.01
N CYS A 224 5.10 -12.17 -4.32
CA CYS A 224 6.20 -12.37 -5.28
C CYS A 224 5.84 -11.89 -6.70
N SER A 225 4.60 -12.12 -7.15
CA SER A 225 4.13 -11.70 -8.47
C SER A 225 4.22 -10.18 -8.69
N TRP A 226 4.17 -9.39 -7.62
CA TRP A 226 4.22 -7.93 -7.70
C TRP A 226 5.53 -7.37 -8.26
N VAL A 227 6.61 -8.16 -8.25
CA VAL A 227 7.88 -7.82 -8.92
C VAL A 227 7.64 -7.41 -10.38
N PHE A 228 6.68 -8.03 -11.06
CA PHE A 228 6.37 -7.78 -12.48
C PHE A 228 5.48 -6.56 -12.72
N ALA A 229 4.98 -5.91 -11.67
CA ALA A 229 4.11 -4.72 -11.76
C ALA A 229 4.72 -3.46 -11.14
N LEU A 230 6.02 -3.47 -10.85
CA LEU A 230 6.73 -2.30 -10.35
C LEU A 230 7.02 -1.31 -11.48
N ASN A 231 6.65 -0.05 -11.27
CA ASN A 231 6.75 1.01 -12.27
C ASN A 231 8.17 1.60 -12.30
N TYR A 232 8.77 1.83 -11.14
CA TYR A 232 10.03 2.57 -11.02
C TYR A 232 11.23 1.66 -10.79
N SER A 233 12.37 2.07 -11.36
CA SER A 233 13.65 1.34 -11.21
C SER A 233 14.13 1.39 -9.76
N ALA A 234 13.98 2.53 -9.09
CA ALA A 234 14.26 2.73 -7.69
C ALA A 234 13.46 1.75 -6.81
N THR A 235 12.17 1.53 -7.10
CA THR A 235 11.35 0.56 -6.37
C THR A 235 11.94 -0.85 -6.47
N ARG A 236 12.34 -1.28 -7.68
CA ARG A 236 12.99 -2.59 -7.89
C ARG A 236 14.30 -2.71 -7.11
N ARG A 237 15.14 -1.68 -7.14
CA ARG A 237 16.40 -1.62 -6.38
C ARG A 237 16.16 -1.71 -4.87
N ILE A 238 15.22 -0.93 -4.34
CA ILE A 238 14.87 -0.93 -2.92
C ILE A 238 14.33 -2.30 -2.51
N MET A 239 13.44 -2.90 -3.30
CA MET A 239 12.88 -4.22 -3.03
C MET A 239 13.97 -5.31 -3.01
N TYR A 240 14.92 -5.25 -3.96
CA TYR A 240 16.07 -6.16 -3.97
C TYR A 240 16.96 -6.00 -2.73
N GLN A 241 17.32 -4.76 -2.39
CA GLN A 241 18.19 -4.45 -1.25
C GLN A 241 17.58 -4.86 0.10
N ARG A 242 16.25 -4.75 0.25
CA ARG A 242 15.54 -5.18 1.46
C ARG A 242 15.44 -6.72 1.57
N GLY A 243 15.61 -7.45 0.48
CA GLY A 243 15.67 -8.92 0.48
C GLY A 243 14.35 -9.64 0.77
N GLU A 244 13.23 -8.92 0.91
CA GLU A 244 11.96 -9.49 1.36
C GLU A 244 11.39 -10.53 0.38
N ILE A 245 11.53 -10.30 -0.93
CA ILE A 245 11.10 -11.29 -1.94
C ILE A 245 11.91 -12.59 -1.82
N ALA A 246 13.22 -12.49 -1.57
CA ALA A 246 14.04 -13.67 -1.37
C ALA A 246 13.59 -14.45 -0.11
N ARG A 247 13.31 -13.73 0.98
CA ARG A 247 12.80 -14.31 2.24
C ARG A 247 11.44 -14.97 2.08
N LEU A 248 10.51 -14.36 1.34
CA LEU A 248 9.21 -14.96 1.05
C LEU A 248 9.37 -16.31 0.33
N VAL A 249 10.22 -16.35 -0.71
CA VAL A 249 10.46 -17.59 -1.47
C VAL A 249 11.16 -18.64 -0.62
N ASP A 250 12.12 -18.25 0.22
CA ASP A 250 12.82 -19.16 1.14
C ASP A 250 11.89 -19.77 2.21
N SER A 251 10.76 -19.13 2.48
CA SER A 251 9.72 -19.63 3.40
C SER A 251 8.66 -20.53 2.76
N LEU A 252 8.74 -20.76 1.44
CA LEU A 252 7.87 -21.70 0.73
C LEU A 252 8.39 -23.15 0.88
N PRO A 253 7.56 -24.17 0.59
CA PRO A 253 8.03 -25.55 0.51
C PRO A 253 9.27 -25.66 -0.40
N PRO A 254 10.37 -26.27 0.08
CA PRO A 254 11.60 -26.36 -0.69
C PRO A 254 11.42 -27.34 -1.87
N GLY A 255 11.86 -26.92 -3.06
CA GLY A 255 11.79 -27.71 -4.29
C GLY A 255 12.58 -27.06 -5.42
N SER A 256 12.79 -27.78 -6.51
CA SER A 256 13.45 -27.21 -7.71
C SER A 256 12.65 -26.03 -8.27
N GLU A 257 11.33 -26.13 -8.26
CA GLU A 257 10.40 -25.12 -8.74
C GLU A 257 10.46 -23.79 -7.96
N THR A 258 10.64 -23.83 -6.64
CA THR A 258 10.78 -22.64 -5.80
C THR A 258 12.19 -22.05 -5.88
N ALA A 259 13.22 -22.88 -6.07
CA ALA A 259 14.58 -22.41 -6.37
C ALA A 259 14.65 -21.68 -7.72
N GLU A 260 14.05 -22.25 -8.76
CA GLU A 260 13.96 -21.63 -10.09
C GLU A 260 13.17 -20.31 -10.04
N LEU A 261 12.05 -20.30 -9.31
CA LEU A 261 11.28 -19.09 -9.06
C LEU A 261 12.15 -18.00 -8.40
N LYS A 262 12.93 -18.33 -7.37
CA LYS A 262 13.81 -17.38 -6.69
C LYS A 262 14.78 -16.74 -7.67
N THR A 263 15.47 -17.55 -8.48
CA THR A 263 16.40 -17.06 -9.49
C THR A 263 15.71 -16.14 -10.50
N HIS A 264 14.51 -16.51 -10.97
CA HIS A 264 13.74 -15.72 -11.91
C HIS A 264 13.35 -14.34 -11.33
N LEU A 265 12.84 -14.31 -10.09
CA LEU A 265 12.44 -13.08 -9.41
C LEU A 265 13.65 -12.17 -9.10
N MET A 266 14.76 -12.73 -8.63
CA MET A 266 15.97 -11.94 -8.36
C MET A 266 16.50 -11.31 -9.64
N LYS A 267 16.51 -12.04 -10.75
CA LYS A 267 16.89 -11.49 -12.06
C LYS A 267 15.95 -10.37 -12.52
N ALA A 268 14.64 -10.50 -12.29
CA ALA A 268 13.67 -9.47 -12.64
C ALA A 268 13.87 -8.17 -11.83
N LEU A 269 14.26 -8.29 -10.56
CA LEU A 269 14.62 -7.14 -9.72
C LEU A 269 15.98 -6.54 -10.10
N GLU A 270 16.98 -7.37 -10.38
CA GLU A 270 18.34 -6.95 -10.77
C GLU A 270 18.40 -6.30 -12.16
N GLY A 271 17.52 -6.67 -13.09
CA GLY A 271 17.43 -6.05 -14.43
C GLY A 271 17.26 -4.53 -14.41
N ALA A 272 16.88 -3.96 -13.26
CA ALA A 272 16.78 -2.53 -12.99
C ALA A 272 18.12 -1.84 -12.65
N LEU A 273 19.19 -2.59 -12.41
CA LEU A 273 20.52 -2.09 -12.04
C LEU A 273 21.40 -1.74 -13.25
N ALA A 274 21.01 -2.19 -14.46
CA ALA A 274 21.84 -2.12 -15.67
C ALA A 274 21.59 -0.87 -16.55
N THR A 275 20.85 0.15 -16.08
CA THR A 275 20.76 1.43 -16.79
C THR A 275 21.40 2.54 -15.94
N PRO A 276 22.71 2.81 -16.12
CA PRO A 276 23.26 4.12 -15.80
C PRO A 276 22.73 5.13 -16.84
N ILE A 277 22.35 6.31 -16.36
CA ILE A 277 22.22 7.53 -17.18
C ILE A 277 23.58 7.84 -17.83
#